data_AF-A0AAJ6E6S7-F1
#
_entry.id   AF-A0AAJ6E6S7-F1
#
_cell.length_a   1.000
_cell.length_b   1.000
_cell.length_c   1.000
_cell.angle_alpha   90.00
_cell.angle_beta   90.00
_cell.angle_gamma   90.00
#
_symmetry.space_group_name_H-M   'P 1'
#
loop_
_entity.id
_entity.type
_entity.pdbx_description
1 polymer ?
#
loop_
_entity_poly.entity_id
_entity_poly.type
_entity_poly.pdbx_seq_one_letter_code
_entity_poly.pdbx_strand_id
1 'polypeptide(L)'
;MTKKCIEIPDSSCYDSIVFLGRNCRGNWVARSQTGAFGGLFLTRRHALKYALAKNGYRPESIVELSFSIELDISGGPIETG
;
A
#
# COMPACT_ATOMS: atom_id res chain seq x y z
N MET A 1 -3.10 3.02 -38.66
CA MET A 1 -3.73 4.03 -37.78
C MET A 1 -4.47 3.29 -36.68
N THR A 2 -4.25 3.67 -35.41
CA THR A 2 -4.99 3.22 -34.21
C THR A 2 -4.65 1.79 -33.74
N LYS A 3 -4.39 1.51 -32.46
CA LYS A 3 -4.70 2.24 -31.22
C LYS A 3 -3.45 2.29 -30.36
N LYS A 4 -3.14 3.51 -29.89
CA LYS A 4 -2.38 3.71 -28.67
C LYS A 4 -3.21 3.05 -27.58
N CYS A 5 -2.87 1.81 -27.23
CA CYS A 5 -3.28 1.31 -25.94
C CYS A 5 -2.65 2.30 -24.97
N ILE A 6 -3.48 3.18 -24.43
CA ILE A 6 -3.28 3.68 -23.08
C ILE A 6 -2.92 2.41 -22.30
N GLU A 7 -1.65 2.25 -21.94
CA GLU A 7 -1.23 1.23 -20.98
C GLU A 7 -2.14 1.42 -19.78
N ILE A 8 -3.19 0.61 -19.67
CA ILE A 8 -3.67 0.20 -18.37
C ILE A 8 -2.55 -0.76 -17.97
N PRO A 9 -1.61 -0.37 -17.09
CA PRO A 9 -0.57 -1.30 -16.70
C PRO A 9 -1.31 -2.53 -16.17
N ASP A 10 -0.93 -3.65 -16.74
CA ASP A 10 -1.38 -5.00 -16.45
C ASP A 10 -2.09 -5.10 -15.09
N SER A 11 -3.34 -5.57 -15.07
CA SER A 11 -4.19 -5.63 -13.88
C SER A 11 -3.53 -6.34 -12.69
N SER A 12 -2.44 -7.12 -12.91
CA SER A 12 -1.61 -7.71 -11.85
C SER A 12 -0.64 -6.74 -11.15
N CYS A 13 -0.40 -5.54 -11.70
CA CYS A 13 0.46 -4.50 -11.12
C CYS A 13 -0.26 -3.61 -10.10
N TYR A 14 -1.59 -3.47 -10.21
CA TYR A 14 -2.40 -2.64 -9.30
C TYR A 14 -2.61 -3.28 -7.92
N ASP A 15 -2.47 -4.60 -7.79
CA ASP A 15 -2.63 -5.31 -6.51
C ASP A 15 -1.50 -5.03 -5.51
N SER A 16 -0.38 -4.47 -5.97
CA SER A 16 0.80 -4.19 -5.14
C SER A 16 0.92 -2.71 -4.74
N ILE A 17 -0.12 -1.89 -4.89
CA ILE A 17 -0.04 -0.49 -4.44
C ILE A 17 -0.02 -0.44 -2.91
N VAL A 18 0.98 0.22 -2.32
CA VAL A 18 1.10 0.42 -0.87
C VAL A 18 1.02 1.89 -0.55
N PHE A 19 0.05 2.22 0.29
CA PHE A 19 -0.12 3.55 0.86
C PHE A 19 0.80 3.73 2.06
N LEU A 20 1.51 4.85 2.08
CA LEU A 20 2.29 5.34 3.21
C LEU A 20 1.66 6.61 3.74
N GLY A 21 1.45 6.72 5.03
CA GLY A 21 1.01 7.98 5.63
C GLY A 21 1.19 7.98 7.12
N ARG A 22 0.62 8.97 7.80
CA ARG A 22 0.66 9.07 9.26
C ARG A 22 -0.73 8.84 9.82
N ASN A 23 -0.86 8.14 10.93
CA ASN A 23 -2.14 8.02 11.61
C ASN A 23 -2.42 9.22 12.51
N CYS A 24 -3.61 9.27 13.12
CA CYS A 24 -3.99 10.36 14.03
C CYS A 24 -3.07 10.46 15.27
N ARG A 25 -2.33 9.39 15.57
CA ARG A 25 -1.35 9.33 16.67
C ARG A 25 0.05 9.76 16.25
N GLY A 26 0.23 10.16 14.99
CA GLY A 26 1.51 10.60 14.42
C GLY A 26 2.46 9.47 14.01
N ASN A 27 2.05 8.20 14.14
CA ASN A 27 2.83 7.05 13.71
C ASN A 27 2.71 6.85 12.21
N TRP A 28 3.75 6.33 11.58
CA TRP A 28 3.74 6.00 10.17
C TRP A 28 3.01 4.68 9.93
N VAL A 29 2.14 4.64 8.93
CA VAL A 29 1.40 3.46 8.51
C VAL A 29 1.83 3.11 7.09
N ALA A 30 2.14 1.85 6.85
CA ALA A 30 2.26 1.28 5.51
C ALA A 30 1.14 0.26 5.33
N ARG A 31 0.34 0.36 4.27
CA ARG A 31 -0.79 -0.54 4.04
C ARG A 31 -1.01 -0.76 2.56
N SER A 32 -1.26 -2.00 2.13
CA SER A 32 -1.65 -2.23 0.75
C SER A 32 -3.02 -1.62 0.46
N GLN A 33 -3.27 -1.29 -0.81
CA GLN A 33 -4.57 -0.82 -1.27
C GLN A 33 -5.67 -1.83 -0.97
N THR A 34 -5.36 -3.11 -1.09
CA THR A 34 -6.25 -4.23 -0.80
C THR A 34 -6.45 -4.50 0.69
N GLY A 35 -5.67 -3.85 1.57
CA GLY A 35 -5.67 -4.17 3.01
C GLY A 35 -5.21 -5.58 3.32
N ALA A 36 -4.59 -6.29 2.36
CA ALA A 36 -4.06 -7.64 2.53
C ALA A 36 -2.84 -7.68 3.46
N PHE A 37 -2.06 -6.60 3.47
CA PHE A 37 -0.93 -6.45 4.39
C PHE A 37 -0.73 -5.00 4.80
N GLY A 38 -0.14 -4.81 5.96
CA GLY A 38 0.30 -3.51 6.42
C GLY A 38 1.10 -3.59 7.71
N GLY A 39 1.54 -2.44 8.19
CA GLY A 39 2.24 -2.31 9.47
C GLY A 39 2.22 -0.86 9.97
N LEU A 40 2.39 -0.73 11.29
CA LEU A 40 2.58 0.54 11.98
C LEU A 40 4.06 0.70 12.32
N PHE A 41 4.61 1.87 12.05
CA PHE A 41 6.02 2.20 12.16
C PHE A 41 6.18 3.54 12.87
N LEU A 42 7.30 3.69 13.59
CA LEU A 42 7.62 4.94 14.26
C LEU A 42 8.15 6.01 13.28
N THR A 43 8.77 5.59 12.17
CA THR A 43 9.40 6.51 11.22
C THR A 43 9.08 6.18 9.77
N ARG A 44 9.04 7.22 8.92
CA ARG A 44 8.83 7.13 7.47
C ARG A 44 9.75 6.11 6.81
N ARG A 45 11.03 6.12 7.17
CA ARG A 45 12.04 5.21 6.62
C ARG A 45 11.71 3.73 6.87
N HIS A 46 11.23 3.39 8.06
CA HIS A 46 10.86 2.01 8.36
C HIS A 46 9.61 1.57 7.59
N ALA A 47 8.61 2.44 7.52
CA ALA A 47 7.39 2.19 6.75
C ALA A 47 7.71 2.01 5.25
N LEU A 48 8.55 2.89 4.70
CA LEU A 48 8.96 2.84 3.30
C LEU A 48 9.83 1.63 2.98
N LYS A 49 10.75 1.25 3.87
CA LYS A 49 11.53 0.01 3.74
C LYS A 49 10.63 -1.22 3.72
N TYR A 50 9.61 -1.26 4.58
CA TYR A 50 8.64 -2.35 4.61
C TYR A 50 7.81 -2.42 3.31
N ALA A 51 7.28 -1.27 2.86
CA ALA A 51 6.53 -1.16 1.62
C ALA A 51 7.35 -1.62 0.41
N LEU A 52 8.60 -1.18 0.29
CA LEU A 52 9.52 -1.62 -0.77
C LEU A 52 9.79 -3.12 -0.70
N ALA A 53 10.09 -3.66 0.48
CA ALA A 53 10.36 -5.08 0.64
C ALA A 53 9.16 -5.95 0.23
N LYS A 54 7.93 -5.48 0.48
CA LYS A 54 6.70 -6.19 0.09
C LYS A 54 6.35 -6.01 -1.40
N ASN A 55 6.63 -4.86 -1.99
CA ASN A 55 6.35 -4.56 -3.40
C ASN A 55 7.48 -4.92 -4.37
N GLY A 56 8.45 -5.74 -3.96
CA GLY A 56 9.57 -6.13 -4.82
C GLY A 56 10.47 -4.96 -5.21
N TYR A 57 10.66 -4.00 -4.31
CA TYR A 57 11.46 -2.77 -4.49
C TYR A 57 10.97 -1.86 -5.62
N ARG A 58 9.66 -1.86 -5.90
CA ARG A 58 9.05 -0.94 -6.87
C ARG A 58 8.58 0.34 -6.18
N PRO A 59 9.31 1.47 -6.29
CA PRO A 59 8.88 2.74 -5.71
C PRO A 59 7.64 3.30 -6.41
N GLU A 60 7.42 2.95 -7.69
CA GLU A 60 6.23 3.34 -8.47
C GLU A 60 4.91 2.86 -7.82
N SER A 61 4.98 1.76 -7.07
CA SER A 61 3.84 1.15 -6.38
C SER A 61 3.65 1.70 -4.96
N ILE A 62 4.39 2.73 -4.56
CA ILE A 62 4.28 3.35 -3.23
C ILE A 62 3.66 4.73 -3.37
N VAL A 63 2.53 4.94 -2.70
CA VAL A 63 1.81 6.21 -2.71
C VAL A 63 1.87 6.81 -1.32
N GLU A 64 2.61 7.92 -1.17
CA GLU A 64 2.62 8.67 0.08
C GLU A 64 1.41 9.61 0.15
N LEU A 65 0.61 9.41 1.19
CA LEU A 65 -0.59 10.16 1.48
C LEU A 65 -0.24 11.32 2.41
N SER A 66 -0.63 12.53 2.00
CA SER A 66 -0.53 13.73 2.83
C SER A 66 -1.59 13.77 3.94
N PHE A 67 -2.57 12.88 3.91
CA PHE A 67 -3.66 12.79 4.88
C PHE A 67 -3.48 11.62 5.85
N SER A 68 -4.27 11.63 6.92
CA SER A 68 -4.19 10.61 7.96
C SER A 68 -4.67 9.25 7.43
N ILE A 69 -3.84 8.21 7.56
CA ILE A 69 -4.22 6.84 7.20
C ILE A 69 -4.09 5.92 8.42
N GLU A 70 -5.12 5.10 8.63
CA GLU A 70 -5.16 4.08 9.67
C GLU A 70 -4.79 2.70 9.10
N LEU A 71 -4.16 1.88 9.95
CA LEU A 71 -3.79 0.52 9.61
C LEU A 71 -5.03 -0.38 9.66
N ASP A 72 -5.79 -0.40 8.58
CA ASP A 72 -6.96 -1.25 8.39
C ASP A 72 -6.61 -2.44 7.50
N ILE A 73 -6.03 -3.47 8.11
CA ILE A 73 -5.77 -4.73 7.43
C ILE A 73 -7.06 -5.54 7.55
N SER A 74 -7.59 -6.01 6.43
CA SER A 74 -8.71 -6.95 6.39
C SER A 74 -8.25 -8.30 6.95
N GLY A 75 -8.09 -8.34 8.27
CA GLY A 75 -7.80 -9.54 9.07
C GLY A 75 -9.03 -9.96 9.86
N GLY A 76 -10.22 -9.78 9.28
CA GLY A 76 -11.42 -10.40 9.86
C GLY A 76 -11.19 -11.90 9.96
N PRO A 77 -11.56 -12.55 11.07
CA PRO A 77 -11.59 -14.01 11.10
C PRO A 77 -12.43 -14.44 9.88
N ILE A 78 -11.88 -15.34 9.08
CA ILE A 78 -12.67 -16.05 8.08
C ILE A 78 -13.78 -16.79 8.84
N GLU A 79 -14.95 -16.17 8.93
CA GLU A 79 -16.16 -16.85 9.35
C GLU A 79 -16.54 -17.78 8.19
N THR A 80 -15.96 -18.99 8.21
CA THR A 80 -16.51 -20.14 7.49
C THR A 80 -17.88 -20.43 8.09
N GLY A 81 -18.93 -19.98 7.40
CA GLY A 81 -20.32 -20.41 7.58
C GLY A 81 -20.76 -21.27 6.42
#